data_AF-A0A2S9Y0D8-F1
#
_entry.id   AF-A0A2S9Y0D8-F1
#
_cell.length_a   1.000
_cell.length_b   1.000
_cell.length_c   1.000
_cell.angle_alpha   90.00
_cell.angle_beta   90.00
_cell.angle_gamma   90.00
#
_symmetry.space_group_name_H-M   'P 1'
#
loop_
_entity.id
_entity.type
_entity.pdbx_description
1 polymer ?
#
loop_
_entity_poly.entity_id
_entity_poly.type
_entity_poly.pdbx_seq_one_letter_code
_entity_poly.pdbx_strand_id
1 'polypeptide(L)'
;MMRTQTIVAMCAVLTIVTACVGGSESEDSSFITLTGFGEGDGDSSAETDEGDGDGDGDPTTTGDGDGDGDPTTTGDGDGDPTTTGDGDGDIPIADMIDNFEDGDGALIPNNGRQGYWYSFNDESDGSTQTPAADMVLPESGGAGGTSMAMHTTGSGFAVWGAGIGVDLNNMGDPEGGDGIKMIYDASGYTGIVVTAKGNGQVRGVVQIEATIPPGEGGTCALDCDPHGKILVLSSEWQQFTLPFDQLAQEGWGTPAAWDATTVVGLQFKVAANANFDFWVDEIGFF
;
A
#
# COMPACT_ATOMS: atom_id res chain seq x y z
N MET A 1 52.39 -3.09 20.68
CA MET A 1 52.33 -4.08 19.58
C MET A 1 51.35 -3.55 18.54
N MET A 2 51.86 -2.88 17.51
CA MET A 2 51.07 -2.47 16.34
C MET A 2 50.76 -3.72 15.51
N ARG A 3 49.47 -3.98 15.25
CA ARG A 3 49.03 -4.97 14.26
C ARG A 3 48.66 -4.22 12.99
N THR A 4 49.53 -4.32 12.00
CA THR A 4 49.31 -3.88 10.63
C THR A 4 48.29 -4.81 10.00
N GLN A 5 47.10 -4.32 9.66
CA GLN A 5 46.11 -5.05 8.85
C GLN A 5 46.45 -4.84 7.37
N THR A 6 46.70 -5.95 6.68
CA THR A 6 46.95 -6.00 5.24
C THR A 6 45.61 -5.96 4.51
N ILE A 7 45.35 -4.89 3.77
CA ILE A 7 44.23 -4.77 2.84
C ILE A 7 44.58 -5.57 1.58
N VAL A 8 43.83 -6.63 1.30
CA VAL A 8 43.89 -7.37 0.03
C VAL A 8 42.87 -6.74 -0.91
N ALA A 9 43.35 -5.99 -1.89
CA ALA A 9 42.54 -5.50 -3.00
C ALA A 9 42.32 -6.65 -4.01
N MET A 10 41.09 -7.14 -4.12
CA MET A 10 40.67 -8.03 -5.20
C MET A 10 40.34 -7.19 -6.43
N CYS A 11 41.22 -7.23 -7.43
CA CYS A 11 40.92 -6.77 -8.79
C CYS A 11 39.94 -7.75 -9.45
N ALA A 12 38.72 -7.30 -9.72
CA ALA A 12 37.79 -8.00 -10.61
C ALA A 12 38.27 -7.83 -12.06
N VAL A 13 38.57 -8.95 -12.72
CA VAL A 13 38.89 -9.02 -14.14
C VAL A 13 37.58 -9.09 -14.93
N LEU A 14 37.30 -8.03 -15.69
CA LEU A 14 36.18 -7.95 -16.63
C LEU A 14 36.54 -8.73 -17.90
N THR A 15 35.84 -9.83 -18.15
CA THR A 15 35.95 -10.60 -19.40
C THR A 15 34.82 -10.20 -20.35
N ILE A 16 35.17 -9.53 -21.45
CA ILE A 16 34.28 -9.18 -22.55
C ILE A 16 34.17 -10.39 -23.49
N VAL A 17 32.96 -10.91 -23.69
CA VAL A 17 32.68 -11.91 -24.74
C VAL A 17 32.09 -11.18 -25.94
N THR A 18 32.88 -11.05 -27.00
CA THR A 18 32.47 -10.57 -28.32
C THR A 18 31.81 -11.72 -29.09
N ALA A 19 30.52 -11.63 -29.38
CA ALA A 19 29.84 -12.54 -30.30
C ALA A 19 29.95 -12.01 -31.74
N CYS A 20 30.58 -12.81 -32.61
CA CYS A 20 30.70 -12.53 -34.04
C CYS A 20 29.39 -12.84 -34.77
N VAL A 21 28.98 -11.87 -35.58
CA VAL A 21 28.03 -11.99 -36.69
C VAL A 21 28.60 -12.90 -37.78
N GLY A 22 27.77 -13.79 -38.32
CA GLY A 22 28.04 -14.53 -39.55
C GLY A 22 26.73 -15.09 -40.10
N GLY A 23 26.24 -14.49 -41.19
CA GLY A 23 25.08 -14.96 -41.94
C GLY A 23 25.47 -15.74 -43.20
N SER A 24 24.48 -16.40 -43.81
CA SER A 24 24.29 -16.57 -45.27
C SER A 24 23.08 -17.49 -45.51
N GLU A 25 22.02 -16.99 -46.17
CA GLU A 25 21.56 -17.43 -47.52
C GLU A 25 20.54 -18.59 -47.46
N SER A 26 19.24 -18.33 -47.72
CA SER A 26 18.53 -18.39 -49.04
C SER A 26 18.28 -19.85 -49.46
N GLU A 27 17.14 -20.35 -49.93
CA GLU A 27 15.94 -19.84 -50.62
C GLU A 27 14.77 -20.82 -50.32
N ASP A 28 13.54 -20.42 -50.63
CA ASP A 28 12.62 -21.09 -51.58
C ASP A 28 11.13 -21.09 -51.18
N SER A 29 10.42 -20.14 -51.80
CA SER A 29 9.23 -20.33 -52.64
C SER A 29 8.15 -21.37 -52.27
N SER A 30 7.00 -20.80 -51.88
CA SER A 30 5.69 -20.96 -52.55
C SER A 30 4.77 -22.17 -52.26
N PHE A 31 3.47 -21.81 -52.26
CA PHE A 31 2.32 -22.61 -52.67
C PHE A 31 1.71 -23.58 -51.64
N ILE A 32 0.53 -23.26 -51.10
CA ILE A 32 -0.77 -23.86 -51.49
C ILE A 32 -1.90 -23.36 -50.58
N THR A 33 -2.94 -22.85 -51.23
CA THR A 33 -4.32 -22.59 -50.81
C THR A 33 -5.00 -23.87 -50.28
N LEU A 34 -5.77 -23.83 -49.18
CA LEU A 34 -7.12 -24.43 -49.14
C LEU A 34 -7.93 -24.04 -47.87
N THR A 35 -9.15 -23.58 -48.16
CA THR A 35 -10.39 -23.41 -47.38
C THR A 35 -10.61 -24.26 -46.11
N GLY A 36 -11.38 -23.73 -45.16
CA GLY A 36 -12.14 -24.57 -44.23
C GLY A 36 -12.87 -23.81 -43.11
N PHE A 37 -14.18 -23.66 -43.27
CA PHE A 37 -15.15 -23.07 -42.33
C PHE A 37 -15.25 -23.83 -40.99
N GLY A 38 -15.70 -23.12 -39.96
CA GLY A 38 -16.13 -23.72 -38.68
C GLY A 38 -16.80 -22.70 -37.77
N GLU A 39 -18.00 -22.23 -38.17
CA GLU A 39 -18.97 -21.61 -37.27
C GLU A 39 -19.53 -22.67 -36.33
N GLY A 40 -19.69 -22.31 -35.05
CA GLY A 40 -20.23 -23.18 -34.01
C GLY A 40 -21.16 -22.38 -33.10
N ASP A 41 -22.35 -22.06 -33.62
CA ASP A 41 -23.49 -21.61 -32.83
C ASP A 41 -24.11 -22.81 -32.10
N GLY A 42 -24.31 -22.67 -30.78
CA GLY A 42 -24.93 -23.67 -29.93
C GLY A 42 -25.93 -23.02 -28.98
N ASP A 43 -27.06 -22.59 -29.55
CA ASP A 43 -28.30 -22.27 -28.84
C ASP A 43 -29.05 -23.56 -28.45
N SER A 44 -29.44 -23.69 -27.18
CA SER A 44 -30.52 -24.59 -26.78
C SER A 44 -31.23 -24.10 -25.51
N SER A 45 -32.36 -23.45 -25.76
CA SER A 45 -33.71 -23.73 -25.23
C SER A 45 -33.92 -23.80 -23.71
N ALA A 46 -34.51 -22.71 -23.20
CA ALA A 46 -35.80 -22.63 -22.50
C ALA A 46 -36.37 -23.91 -21.84
N GLU A 47 -36.67 -23.81 -20.53
CA GLU A 47 -38.00 -24.14 -20.01
C GLU A 47 -38.38 -23.18 -18.86
N THR A 48 -39.66 -22.86 -18.90
CA THR A 48 -40.51 -22.03 -18.05
C THR A 48 -40.81 -22.66 -16.70
N ASP A 49 -40.90 -21.87 -15.61
CA ASP A 49 -42.00 -22.05 -14.65
C ASP A 49 -42.32 -20.72 -13.94
N GLU A 50 -43.57 -20.32 -14.07
CA GLU A 50 -44.18 -19.14 -13.46
C GLU A 50 -44.80 -19.56 -12.12
N GLY A 51 -44.63 -18.74 -11.08
CA GLY A 51 -45.15 -19.02 -9.75
C GLY A 51 -45.46 -17.74 -8.98
N ASP A 52 -46.35 -16.92 -9.54
CA ASP A 52 -46.98 -15.79 -8.85
C ASP A 52 -47.96 -16.28 -7.78
N GLY A 53 -47.82 -15.74 -6.57
CA GLY A 53 -48.64 -16.07 -5.41
C GLY A 53 -48.97 -14.83 -4.60
N ASP A 54 -49.78 -13.94 -5.19
CA ASP A 54 -50.42 -12.81 -4.52
C ASP A 54 -51.52 -13.30 -3.58
N GLY A 55 -51.40 -12.95 -2.30
CA GLY A 55 -52.39 -13.22 -1.27
C GLY A 55 -52.80 -11.93 -0.57
N ASP A 56 -53.72 -11.19 -1.18
CA ASP A 56 -54.42 -10.06 -0.58
C ASP A 56 -55.32 -10.51 0.57
N GLY A 57 -55.14 -9.90 1.74
CA GLY A 57 -55.99 -10.09 2.91
C GLY A 57 -56.02 -8.83 3.79
N ASP A 58 -56.93 -7.92 3.46
CA ASP A 58 -57.36 -6.75 4.25
C ASP A 58 -58.91 -6.80 4.35
N PRO A 59 -59.64 -6.05 5.21
CA PRO A 59 -59.31 -5.34 6.45
C PRO A 59 -60.18 -5.78 7.66
N THR A 60 -59.84 -5.32 8.85
CA THR A 60 -60.69 -4.51 9.76
C THR A 60 -60.14 -4.53 11.19
N THR A 61 -59.73 -3.38 11.71
CA THR A 61 -60.25 -2.86 12.99
C THR A 61 -59.89 -1.39 13.14
N THR A 62 -60.94 -0.62 13.38
CA THR A 62 -60.98 0.80 13.71
C THR A 62 -60.40 1.07 15.09
N GLY A 63 -59.64 2.15 15.21
CA GLY A 63 -59.14 2.69 16.47
C GLY A 63 -58.66 4.12 16.29
N ASP A 64 -59.59 5.05 16.41
CA ASP A 64 -59.38 6.50 16.34
C ASP A 64 -58.43 6.99 17.44
N GLY A 65 -57.53 7.89 17.06
CA GLY A 65 -56.59 8.57 17.97
C GLY A 65 -56.02 9.81 17.30
N ASP A 66 -56.81 10.88 17.33
CA ASP A 66 -56.51 12.22 16.84
C ASP A 66 -55.22 12.80 17.44
N GLY A 67 -54.38 13.40 16.59
CA GLY A 67 -53.16 14.11 16.97
C GLY A 67 -52.61 14.95 15.81
N ASP A 68 -53.42 15.89 15.32
CA ASP A 68 -53.02 16.91 14.34
C ASP A 68 -51.93 17.85 14.86
N GLY A 69 -50.91 18.14 14.04
CA GLY A 69 -49.94 19.22 14.34
C GLY A 69 -48.68 19.31 13.47
N ASP A 70 -48.85 19.22 12.15
CA ASP A 70 -47.98 19.61 11.01
C ASP A 70 -47.34 21.04 11.12
N PRO A 71 -46.52 21.60 10.17
CA PRO A 71 -45.58 21.07 9.14
C PRO A 71 -44.19 21.81 9.09
N THR A 72 -43.32 21.32 8.19
CA THR A 72 -42.27 22.03 7.42
C THR A 72 -40.95 22.39 8.13
N THR A 73 -39.88 21.67 7.77
CA THR A 73 -38.95 22.08 6.69
C THR A 73 -38.14 20.89 6.21
N THR A 74 -38.42 20.47 4.98
CA THR A 74 -37.49 19.80 4.07
C THR A 74 -36.24 20.67 3.90
N GLY A 75 -35.11 20.14 4.31
CA GLY A 75 -33.80 20.56 3.88
C GLY A 75 -33.07 19.32 3.42
N ASP A 76 -33.21 19.01 2.13
CA ASP A 76 -32.21 18.25 1.38
C ASP A 76 -30.91 19.05 1.51
N GLY A 77 -30.08 18.66 2.47
CA GLY A 77 -28.74 19.16 2.66
C GLY A 77 -27.80 18.07 2.22
N ASP A 78 -27.25 18.27 1.04
CA ASP A 78 -26.15 17.54 0.43
C ASP A 78 -25.25 16.89 1.49
N GLY A 79 -25.06 15.57 1.38
CA GLY A 79 -24.00 14.88 2.09
C GLY A 79 -22.69 15.60 1.81
N ASP A 80 -22.24 16.34 2.82
CA ASP A 80 -20.92 16.91 2.87
C ASP A 80 -19.92 15.74 2.78
N PRO A 81 -19.02 15.70 1.77
CA PRO A 81 -18.02 14.64 1.69
C PRO A 81 -16.93 14.76 2.76
N THR A 82 -17.05 15.69 3.73
CA THR A 82 -15.96 15.98 4.67
C THR A 82 -16.05 15.33 6.05
N THR A 83 -17.04 14.47 6.33
CA THR A 83 -17.08 13.77 7.64
C THR A 83 -17.60 12.32 7.53
N THR A 84 -16.72 11.38 7.23
CA THR A 84 -16.90 9.97 7.61
C THR A 84 -16.44 9.81 9.06
N GLY A 85 -17.39 9.81 9.99
CA GLY A 85 -17.12 9.45 11.39
C GLY A 85 -17.18 7.93 11.60
N ASP A 86 -16.25 7.40 12.39
CA ASP A 86 -16.54 6.54 13.58
C ASP A 86 -15.27 5.90 14.22
N GLY A 87 -14.24 6.71 14.55
CA GLY A 87 -13.25 6.26 15.57
C GLY A 87 -11.93 7.03 15.66
N ASP A 88 -11.83 7.94 16.64
CA ASP A 88 -10.59 8.45 17.27
C ASP A 88 -9.74 9.53 16.58
N GLY A 89 -10.36 10.47 15.87
CA GLY A 89 -9.75 11.77 15.59
C GLY A 89 -9.69 12.06 14.11
N ASP A 90 -10.62 12.89 13.65
CA ASP A 90 -10.76 13.28 12.26
C ASP A 90 -9.45 13.91 11.77
N ILE A 91 -8.69 13.17 10.97
CA ILE A 91 -7.53 13.69 10.27
C ILE A 91 -8.07 14.65 9.21
N PRO A 92 -7.67 15.93 9.22
CA PRO A 92 -8.08 16.83 8.16
C PRO A 92 -7.66 16.24 6.81
N ILE A 93 -8.53 16.26 5.79
CA ILE A 93 -8.20 15.70 4.47
C ILE A 93 -6.87 16.25 3.92
N ALA A 94 -6.56 17.53 4.17
CA ALA A 94 -5.29 18.15 3.79
C ALA A 94 -4.05 17.47 4.43
N ASP A 95 -4.21 16.86 5.58
CA ASP A 95 -3.17 16.17 6.35
C ASP A 95 -3.25 14.64 6.21
N MET A 96 -4.32 14.12 5.59
CA MET A 96 -4.46 12.71 5.22
C MET A 96 -3.39 12.33 4.18
N ILE A 97 -2.61 11.31 4.52
CA ILE A 97 -1.70 10.65 3.60
C ILE A 97 -2.51 9.73 2.71
N ASP A 98 -3.35 8.88 3.29
CA ASP A 98 -4.22 7.98 2.56
C ASP A 98 -5.35 7.43 3.43
N ASN A 99 -6.53 7.27 2.83
CA ASN A 99 -7.67 6.55 3.39
C ASN A 99 -8.22 5.48 2.43
N PHE A 100 -7.57 5.25 1.30
CA PHE A 100 -7.83 4.18 0.33
C PHE A 100 -9.21 4.18 -0.36
N GLU A 101 -10.07 5.15 -0.07
CA GLU A 101 -11.46 5.17 -0.57
C GLU A 101 -11.57 5.50 -2.07
N ASP A 102 -10.50 5.99 -2.70
CA ASP A 102 -10.42 6.15 -4.16
C ASP A 102 -10.08 4.85 -4.90
N GLY A 103 -9.69 3.81 -4.17
CA GLY A 103 -9.51 2.46 -4.67
C GLY A 103 -8.28 2.27 -5.57
N ASP A 104 -7.35 3.22 -5.56
CA ASP A 104 -6.10 3.12 -6.32
C ASP A 104 -4.89 2.89 -5.40
N GLY A 105 -3.72 2.71 -6.01
CA GLY A 105 -2.47 2.46 -5.29
C GLY A 105 -1.67 3.73 -4.99
N ALA A 106 -2.24 4.92 -5.21
CA ALA A 106 -1.59 6.20 -4.96
C ALA A 106 -2.00 6.75 -3.60
N LEU A 107 -1.08 7.49 -2.96
CA LEU A 107 -1.46 8.32 -1.83
C LEU A 107 -2.34 9.50 -2.28
N ILE A 108 -3.01 10.14 -1.33
CA ILE A 108 -3.78 11.36 -1.59
C ILE A 108 -2.82 12.54 -1.87
N PRO A 109 -2.89 13.17 -3.07
CA PRO A 109 -1.88 14.13 -3.54
C PRO A 109 -2.04 15.54 -2.96
N ASN A 110 -2.06 15.64 -1.63
CA ASN A 110 -2.21 16.88 -0.87
C ASN A 110 -0.86 17.47 -0.46
N ASN A 111 -0.78 18.80 -0.41
CA ASN A 111 0.39 19.55 0.06
C ASN A 111 1.72 19.16 -0.63
N GLY A 112 1.67 18.79 -1.91
CA GLY A 112 2.85 18.39 -2.69
C GLY A 112 3.26 16.93 -2.51
N ARG A 113 2.47 16.12 -1.79
CA ARG A 113 2.63 14.68 -1.78
C ARG A 113 2.23 14.09 -3.14
N GLN A 114 2.95 13.06 -3.54
CA GLN A 114 2.71 12.29 -4.75
C GLN A 114 3.48 10.99 -4.59
N GLY A 115 2.84 9.84 -4.67
CA GLY A 115 3.49 8.57 -4.36
C GLY A 115 2.56 7.41 -4.57
N TYR A 116 3.16 6.23 -4.73
CA TYR A 116 2.44 4.98 -4.85
C TYR A 116 2.83 4.04 -3.72
N TRP A 117 1.87 3.26 -3.27
CA TRP A 117 2.10 2.15 -2.36
C TRP A 117 2.88 1.06 -3.07
N TYR A 118 3.77 0.43 -2.33
CA TYR A 118 4.61 -0.66 -2.80
C TYR A 118 4.75 -1.73 -1.71
N SER A 119 5.01 -2.96 -2.15
CA SER A 119 5.45 -4.03 -1.27
C SER A 119 6.95 -4.24 -1.44
N PHE A 120 7.61 -4.63 -0.36
CA PHE A 120 9.04 -4.87 -0.33
C PHE A 120 9.34 -6.08 0.55
N ASN A 121 10.35 -6.86 0.16
CA ASN A 121 10.81 -8.01 0.93
C ASN A 121 12.25 -8.38 0.63
N ASP A 122 12.80 -9.26 1.45
CA ASP A 122 14.18 -9.72 1.36
C ASP A 122 14.44 -10.84 0.35
N GLU A 123 13.45 -11.17 -0.48
CA GLU A 123 13.51 -12.18 -1.54
C GLU A 123 14.01 -13.57 -1.08
N SER A 124 13.77 -13.92 0.19
CA SER A 124 14.14 -15.24 0.72
C SER A 124 13.53 -16.38 -0.11
N ASP A 125 14.31 -17.42 -0.34
CA ASP A 125 13.87 -18.58 -1.14
C ASP A 125 12.63 -19.25 -0.52
N GLY A 126 11.59 -19.42 -1.33
CA GLY A 126 10.30 -19.96 -0.90
C GLY A 126 9.42 -18.99 -0.08
N SER A 127 9.81 -17.73 0.08
CA SER A 127 8.96 -16.71 0.71
C SER A 127 7.78 -16.30 -0.18
N THR A 128 6.73 -15.80 0.45
CA THR A 128 5.54 -15.29 -0.24
C THR A 128 5.09 -13.98 0.38
N GLN A 129 4.66 -13.04 -0.46
CA GLN A 129 3.99 -11.80 -0.06
C GLN A 129 2.81 -11.53 -0.98
N THR A 130 1.75 -10.94 -0.44
CA THR A 130 0.63 -10.38 -1.19
C THR A 130 0.27 -9.03 -0.57
N PRO A 131 0.03 -7.96 -1.36
CA PRO A 131 0.19 -7.89 -2.81
C PRO A 131 1.66 -8.05 -3.26
N ALA A 132 1.85 -8.49 -4.51
CA ALA A 132 3.17 -8.57 -5.14
C ALA A 132 3.68 -7.15 -5.50
N ALA A 133 4.99 -7.03 -5.75
CA ALA A 133 5.66 -5.73 -5.89
C ALA A 133 5.22 -4.90 -7.11
N ASP A 134 4.54 -5.50 -8.08
CA ASP A 134 4.10 -4.86 -9.32
C ASP A 134 2.76 -4.13 -9.22
N MET A 135 1.92 -4.46 -8.23
CA MET A 135 0.64 -3.78 -8.03
C MET A 135 0.15 -3.91 -6.58
N VAL A 136 0.20 -2.80 -5.84
CA VAL A 136 -0.33 -2.70 -4.49
C VAL A 136 -1.59 -1.85 -4.54
N LEU A 137 -2.75 -2.51 -4.40
CA LEU A 137 -4.06 -1.88 -4.38
C LEU A 137 -4.74 -2.17 -3.04
N PRO A 138 -5.60 -1.27 -2.57
CA PRO A 138 -6.42 -1.51 -1.41
C PRO A 138 -7.47 -2.59 -1.69
N GLU A 139 -7.94 -3.22 -0.62
CA GLU A 139 -8.95 -4.26 -0.63
C GLU A 139 -10.13 -3.86 0.27
N SER A 140 -11.30 -4.49 0.04
CA SER A 140 -12.47 -4.19 0.87
C SER A 140 -12.29 -4.69 2.30
N GLY A 141 -12.65 -3.86 3.29
CA GLY A 141 -12.61 -4.24 4.71
C GLY A 141 -12.11 -3.15 5.66
N GLY A 142 -12.35 -1.89 5.32
CA GLY A 142 -11.83 -0.70 5.99
C GLY A 142 -12.17 -0.56 7.49
N ALA A 143 -11.50 0.40 8.12
CA ALA A 143 -11.64 0.75 9.53
C ALA A 143 -12.85 1.65 9.76
N GLY A 144 -13.47 1.58 10.94
CA GLY A 144 -14.54 2.53 11.31
C GLY A 144 -15.77 2.54 10.38
N GLY A 145 -15.95 1.53 9.51
CA GLY A 145 -17.03 1.50 8.52
C GLY A 145 -16.69 2.07 7.14
N THR A 146 -15.42 2.42 6.89
CA THR A 146 -14.91 2.72 5.53
C THR A 146 -14.91 1.47 4.65
N SER A 147 -14.81 1.67 3.34
CA SER A 147 -14.99 0.59 2.36
C SER A 147 -13.70 -0.17 2.11
N MET A 148 -12.58 0.56 2.08
CA MET A 148 -11.29 0.12 1.57
C MET A 148 -10.21 0.28 2.63
N ALA A 149 -9.19 -0.59 2.58
CA ALA A 149 -7.98 -0.46 3.37
C ALA A 149 -6.84 -1.23 2.68
N MET A 150 -5.60 -0.92 3.05
CA MET A 150 -4.45 -1.66 2.54
C MET A 150 -4.24 -2.94 3.35
N HIS A 151 -4.25 -4.09 2.68
CA HIS A 151 -4.00 -5.41 3.27
C HIS A 151 -2.68 -5.98 2.78
N THR A 152 -1.90 -6.60 3.67
CA THR A 152 -0.79 -7.44 3.22
C THR A 152 -0.65 -8.70 4.06
N THR A 153 -0.27 -9.78 3.38
CA THR A 153 0.06 -11.06 3.99
C THR A 153 1.42 -11.55 3.51
N GLY A 154 2.10 -12.34 4.33
CA GLY A 154 3.36 -12.95 3.92
C GLY A 154 3.98 -13.92 4.91
N SER A 155 4.92 -14.71 4.42
CA SER A 155 5.62 -15.74 5.20
C SER A 155 6.97 -16.12 4.57
N GLY A 156 7.84 -16.74 5.38
CA GLY A 156 9.08 -17.36 4.89
C GLY A 156 10.30 -16.45 4.75
N PHE A 157 10.21 -15.17 5.14
CA PHE A 157 11.33 -14.23 5.11
C PHE A 157 12.38 -14.55 6.18
N ALA A 158 13.65 -14.62 5.80
CA ALA A 158 14.73 -15.15 6.64
C ALA A 158 15.90 -14.19 6.88
N VAL A 159 15.96 -13.05 6.17
CA VAL A 159 17.09 -12.11 6.22
C VAL A 159 16.74 -10.85 7.01
N TRP A 160 15.93 -9.96 6.45
CA TRP A 160 15.54 -8.70 7.08
C TRP A 160 14.01 -8.50 7.14
N GLY A 161 13.24 -9.37 6.49
CA GLY A 161 11.77 -9.37 6.56
C GLY A 161 11.10 -8.82 5.31
N ALA A 162 9.92 -8.24 5.50
CA ALA A 162 9.06 -7.73 4.43
C ALA A 162 8.12 -6.65 4.95
N GLY A 163 7.37 -6.01 4.06
CA GLY A 163 6.38 -5.01 4.43
C GLY A 163 5.75 -4.32 3.23
N ILE A 164 4.96 -3.29 3.55
CA ILE A 164 4.40 -2.34 2.59
C ILE A 164 4.83 -0.94 2.96
N GLY A 165 4.89 -0.04 2.00
CA GLY A 165 5.26 1.35 2.24
C GLY A 165 4.77 2.26 1.14
N VAL A 166 4.98 3.55 1.39
CA VAL A 166 4.66 4.62 0.46
C VAL A 166 5.71 5.71 0.60
N ASP A 167 6.19 6.18 -0.55
CA ASP A 167 7.07 7.35 -0.61
C ASP A 167 6.19 8.60 -0.67
N LEU A 168 6.45 9.58 0.19
CA LEU A 168 5.58 10.76 0.29
C LEU A 168 5.73 11.71 -0.90
N ASN A 169 6.89 11.68 -1.54
CA ASN A 169 7.18 12.49 -2.72
C ASN A 169 8.05 11.67 -3.68
N ASN A 170 7.42 10.86 -4.49
CA ASN A 170 8.01 10.10 -5.57
C ASN A 170 6.95 9.94 -6.66
N MET A 171 7.04 10.70 -7.76
CA MET A 171 6.08 10.54 -8.85
C MET A 171 6.16 9.16 -9.52
N GLY A 172 7.18 8.36 -9.22
CA GLY A 172 7.44 7.10 -9.90
C GLY A 172 7.54 7.29 -11.42
N ASP A 173 7.50 6.17 -12.12
CA ASP A 173 6.92 6.09 -13.45
C ASP A 173 5.51 5.48 -13.29
N PRO A 174 4.44 6.07 -13.84
CA PRO A 174 3.09 5.48 -13.81
C PRO A 174 3.00 4.06 -14.40
N GLU A 175 4.05 3.60 -15.08
CA GLU A 175 4.20 2.23 -15.62
C GLU A 175 5.07 1.28 -14.76
N GLY A 176 5.43 1.67 -13.53
CA GLY A 176 6.11 0.79 -12.56
C GLY A 176 7.63 0.93 -12.49
N GLY A 177 8.14 2.15 -12.67
CA GLY A 177 9.57 2.48 -12.54
C GLY A 177 9.92 3.06 -11.17
N ASP A 178 11.10 2.72 -10.67
CA ASP A 178 11.69 3.25 -9.43
C ASP A 178 12.05 4.73 -9.61
N GLY A 179 11.08 5.62 -9.45
CA GLY A 179 11.35 7.05 -9.35
C GLY A 179 12.30 7.33 -8.18
N ILE A 180 13.04 8.44 -8.28
CA ILE A 180 13.94 8.84 -7.19
C ILE A 180 13.08 9.40 -6.05
N LYS A 181 13.24 8.86 -4.85
CA LYS A 181 12.53 9.34 -3.67
C LYS A 181 12.99 10.77 -3.37
N MET A 182 12.04 11.67 -3.17
CA MET A 182 12.29 13.07 -2.86
C MET A 182 11.86 13.39 -1.43
N ILE A 183 12.46 14.44 -0.87
CA ILE A 183 12.07 14.94 0.44
C ILE A 183 10.65 15.53 0.42
N TYR A 184 9.97 15.34 1.54
CA TYR A 184 8.73 15.97 1.94
C TYR A 184 8.97 16.67 3.28
N ASP A 185 8.69 17.97 3.34
CA ASP A 185 8.83 18.76 4.56
C ASP A 185 7.62 18.53 5.47
N ALA A 186 7.78 17.67 6.46
CA ALA A 186 6.77 17.37 7.48
C ALA A 186 6.98 18.18 8.78
N SER A 187 7.80 19.24 8.77
CA SER A 187 8.11 20.02 9.98
C SER A 187 6.93 20.77 10.58
N GLY A 188 5.83 20.88 9.84
CA GLY A 188 4.55 21.39 10.34
C GLY A 188 3.80 20.43 11.26
N TYR A 189 4.23 19.17 11.35
CA TYR A 189 3.54 18.10 12.07
C TYR A 189 4.39 17.55 13.23
N THR A 190 3.75 16.81 14.12
CA THR A 190 4.36 16.19 15.30
C THR A 190 4.38 14.67 15.24
N GLY A 191 3.62 14.07 14.33
CA GLY A 191 3.63 12.63 14.13
C GLY A 191 2.75 12.16 12.97
N ILE A 192 2.63 10.84 12.87
CA ILE A 192 1.71 10.15 11.96
C ILE A 192 0.76 9.30 12.80
N VAL A 193 -0.52 9.36 12.47
CA VAL A 193 -1.56 8.45 12.98
C VAL A 193 -1.88 7.42 11.91
N VAL A 194 -2.20 6.20 12.34
CA VAL A 194 -2.60 5.08 11.48
C VAL A 194 -3.56 4.19 12.24
N THR A 195 -4.63 3.77 11.60
CA THR A 195 -5.50 2.71 12.11
C THR A 195 -5.04 1.37 11.55
N ALA A 196 -4.80 0.38 12.41
CA ALA A 196 -4.27 -0.91 12.00
C ALA A 196 -4.90 -2.07 12.78
N LYS A 197 -4.96 -3.23 12.12
CA LYS A 197 -5.30 -4.54 12.73
C LYS A 197 -4.43 -5.63 12.10
N GLY A 198 -4.35 -6.79 12.73
CA GLY A 198 -3.61 -7.92 12.20
C GLY A 198 -2.94 -8.74 13.30
N ASN A 199 -1.93 -9.51 12.90
CA ASN A 199 -1.17 -10.34 13.82
C ASN A 199 0.25 -9.80 14.06
N GLY A 200 0.76 -10.07 15.26
CA GLY A 200 2.18 -9.88 15.58
C GLY A 200 2.59 -8.42 15.78
N GLN A 201 3.85 -8.15 15.45
CA GLN A 201 4.49 -6.84 15.60
C GLN A 201 4.83 -6.29 14.23
N VAL A 202 4.38 -5.07 13.98
CA VAL A 202 4.73 -4.28 12.79
C VAL A 202 5.51 -3.08 13.25
N ARG A 203 6.64 -2.77 12.61
CA ARG A 203 7.38 -1.54 12.85
C ARG A 203 6.86 -0.47 11.89
N GLY A 204 6.23 0.57 12.43
CA GLY A 204 5.95 1.79 11.69
C GLY A 204 7.25 2.59 11.57
N VAL A 205 7.75 2.72 10.35
CA VAL A 205 9.03 3.33 10.00
C VAL A 205 8.76 4.63 9.28
N VAL A 206 9.38 5.72 9.75
CA VAL A 206 9.39 6.98 9.01
C VAL A 206 10.81 7.24 8.56
N GLN A 207 11.01 7.22 7.25
CA GLN A 207 12.31 7.37 6.64
C GLN A 207 12.63 8.84 6.44
N ILE A 208 13.89 9.21 6.70
CA ILE A 208 14.44 10.52 6.38
C ILE A 208 15.58 10.36 5.36
N GLU A 209 15.94 11.43 4.66
CA GLU A 209 17.01 11.45 3.65
C GLU A 209 18.31 10.78 4.17
N ALA A 210 18.67 11.06 5.43
CA ALA A 210 19.86 10.51 6.10
C ALA A 210 19.81 9.00 6.40
N THR A 211 18.69 8.34 6.09
CA THR A 211 18.46 6.90 6.30
C THR A 211 18.08 6.17 5.00
N ILE A 212 18.20 6.84 3.86
CA ILE A 212 17.96 6.28 2.53
C ILE A 212 19.28 6.20 1.75
N PRO A 213 19.55 5.13 0.98
CA PRO A 213 20.74 5.05 0.13
C PRO A 213 20.78 6.14 -0.96
N PRO A 214 21.97 6.62 -1.38
CA PRO A 214 22.11 7.59 -2.47
C PRO A 214 21.48 7.16 -3.79
N GLY A 215 21.48 5.86 -4.09
CA GLY A 215 20.83 5.33 -5.31
C GLY A 215 19.31 5.52 -5.33
N GLU A 216 18.71 5.74 -4.16
CA GLU A 216 17.26 5.90 -3.97
C GLU A 216 16.87 7.36 -3.64
N GLY A 217 17.82 8.30 -3.67
CA GLY A 217 17.57 9.72 -3.37
C GLY A 217 17.98 10.19 -1.98
N GLY A 218 18.62 9.35 -1.17
CA GLY A 218 19.09 9.71 0.17
C GLY A 218 20.58 10.04 0.26
N THR A 219 21.09 10.05 1.50
CA THR A 219 22.51 10.35 1.80
C THR A 219 23.23 9.26 2.61
N CYS A 220 22.54 8.19 2.98
CA CYS A 220 23.11 7.12 3.78
C CYS A 220 23.98 6.15 2.95
N ALA A 221 25.29 6.18 3.13
CA ALA A 221 26.21 5.40 2.30
C ALA A 221 26.23 3.89 2.60
N LEU A 222 25.95 3.48 3.83
CA LEU A 222 26.03 2.08 4.29
C LEU A 222 25.15 1.87 5.53
N ASP A 223 24.61 0.66 5.67
CA ASP A 223 23.87 0.20 6.85
C ASP A 223 22.79 1.20 7.29
N CYS A 224 21.82 1.45 6.40
CA CYS A 224 20.82 2.50 6.60
C CYS A 224 19.68 2.03 7.51
N ASP A 225 19.72 2.50 8.76
CA ASP A 225 18.76 2.13 9.82
C ASP A 225 17.71 3.24 9.98
N PRO A 226 16.49 3.09 9.45
CA PRO A 226 15.49 4.15 9.51
C PRO A 226 14.79 4.24 10.87
N HIS A 227 14.33 5.44 11.21
CA HIS A 227 13.63 5.70 12.46
C HIS A 227 12.24 5.05 12.46
N GLY A 228 11.80 4.53 13.61
CA GLY A 228 10.51 3.88 13.70
C GLY A 228 10.12 3.49 15.11
N LYS A 229 8.94 2.90 15.23
CA LYS A 229 8.33 2.44 16.48
C LYS A 229 7.57 1.14 16.24
N ILE A 230 7.59 0.24 17.22
CA ILE A 230 6.85 -1.02 17.17
C ILE A 230 5.38 -0.78 17.49
N LEU A 231 4.51 -1.30 16.64
CA LEU A 231 3.07 -1.42 16.78
C LEU A 231 2.76 -2.89 17.09
N VAL A 232 2.06 -3.13 18.19
CA VAL A 232 1.60 -4.47 18.57
C VAL A 232 0.15 -4.59 18.15
N LEU A 233 -0.11 -5.38 17.11
CA LEU A 233 -1.42 -5.47 16.50
C LEU A 233 -2.32 -6.49 17.22
N SER A 234 -3.63 -6.31 17.06
CA SER A 234 -4.66 -7.28 17.43
C SER A 234 -5.62 -7.51 16.27
N SER A 235 -6.56 -8.47 16.42
CA SER A 235 -7.58 -8.73 15.41
C SER A 235 -8.55 -7.56 15.17
N GLU A 236 -8.60 -6.62 16.11
CA GLU A 236 -9.49 -5.47 16.04
C GLU A 236 -8.75 -4.26 15.48
N TRP A 237 -9.49 -3.40 14.78
CA TRP A 237 -8.99 -2.10 14.37
C TRP A 237 -8.63 -1.26 15.60
N GLN A 238 -7.40 -0.76 15.62
CA GLN A 238 -6.88 0.10 16.67
C GLN A 238 -6.12 1.25 16.06
N GLN A 239 -6.29 2.43 16.61
CA GLN A 239 -5.48 3.57 16.22
C GLN A 239 -4.12 3.54 16.93
N PHE A 240 -3.06 3.79 16.16
CA PHE A 240 -1.69 3.92 16.64
C PHE A 240 -1.14 5.29 16.25
N THR A 241 -0.24 5.80 17.09
CA THR A 241 0.52 7.01 16.80
C THR A 241 2.01 6.72 16.73
N LEU A 242 2.63 7.40 15.76
CA LEU A 242 4.06 7.50 15.52
C LEU A 242 4.51 8.95 15.82
N PRO A 243 4.57 9.39 17.10
CA PRO A 243 5.12 10.70 17.43
C PRO A 243 6.58 10.78 17.01
N PHE A 244 6.96 11.85 16.31
CA PHE A 244 8.31 12.04 15.79
C PHE A 244 9.38 12.03 16.88
N ASP A 245 9.05 12.50 18.08
CA ASP A 245 9.94 12.48 19.25
C ASP A 245 10.11 11.09 19.90
N GLN A 246 9.33 10.09 19.46
CA GLN A 246 9.39 8.70 19.90
C GLN A 246 9.98 7.76 18.84
N LEU A 247 10.28 8.26 17.64
CA LEU A 247 10.90 7.44 16.60
C LEU A 247 12.39 7.29 16.87
N ALA A 248 12.88 6.06 16.79
CA ALA A 248 14.28 5.74 17.03
C ALA A 248 14.80 4.75 15.99
N GLN A 249 16.08 4.86 15.66
CA GLN A 249 16.81 3.80 14.96
C GLN A 249 16.91 2.55 15.86
N GLU A 250 17.02 1.37 15.26
CA GLU A 250 17.18 0.12 15.99
C GLU A 250 18.60 -0.05 16.57
N GLY A 251 19.56 0.71 16.05
CA GLY A 251 20.95 0.76 16.50
C GLY A 251 21.86 -0.24 15.82
N TRP A 252 21.44 -0.84 14.69
CA TRP A 252 22.27 -1.76 13.91
C TRP A 252 23.05 -1.05 12.80
N GLY A 253 22.61 0.14 12.38
CA GLY A 253 23.18 0.86 11.24
C GLY A 253 23.88 2.18 11.56
N THR A 254 24.15 2.95 10.51
CA THR A 254 24.75 4.28 10.59
C THR A 254 23.85 5.22 11.39
N PRO A 255 24.34 5.84 12.49
CA PRO A 255 23.52 6.76 13.27
C PRO A 255 23.10 8.00 12.47
N ALA A 256 21.82 8.34 12.54
CA ALA A 256 21.22 9.51 11.94
C ALA A 256 20.37 10.26 12.98
N ALA A 257 20.43 11.59 12.97
CA ALA A 257 19.54 12.40 13.78
C ALA A 257 18.18 12.54 13.08
N TRP A 258 17.09 12.45 13.83
CA TRP A 258 15.75 12.72 13.31
C TRP A 258 15.65 14.17 12.79
N ASP A 259 15.07 14.34 11.60
CA ASP A 259 14.79 15.64 10.97
C ASP A 259 13.50 15.58 10.15
N ALA A 260 12.43 16.20 10.66
CA ALA A 260 11.12 16.23 10.01
C ALA A 260 11.09 17.05 8.71
N THR A 261 12.12 17.85 8.39
CA THR A 261 12.18 18.60 7.12
C THR A 261 12.64 17.74 5.95
N THR A 262 13.14 16.53 6.22
CA THR A 262 13.73 15.63 5.22
C THR A 262 13.05 14.26 5.19
N VAL A 263 11.78 14.18 5.59
CA VAL A 263 11.01 12.93 5.53
C VAL A 263 10.89 12.48 4.08
N VAL A 264 11.01 11.17 3.84
CA VAL A 264 10.96 10.58 2.50
C VAL A 264 9.75 9.66 2.34
N GLY A 265 9.51 8.79 3.31
CA GLY A 265 8.50 7.73 3.18
C GLY A 265 8.05 7.16 4.52
N LEU A 266 6.94 6.44 4.46
CA LEU A 266 6.36 5.67 5.56
C LEU A 266 6.36 4.20 5.17
N GLN A 267 6.81 3.31 6.07
CA GLN A 267 6.78 1.87 5.85
C GLN A 267 6.24 1.14 7.06
N PHE A 268 5.58 0.01 6.81
CA PHE A 268 5.10 -0.94 7.81
C PHE A 268 5.86 -2.25 7.62
N LYS A 269 6.89 -2.44 8.44
CA LYS A 269 7.85 -3.54 8.30
C LYS A 269 7.62 -4.63 9.32
N VAL A 270 7.65 -5.87 8.86
CA VAL A 270 7.68 -7.08 9.69
C VAL A 270 9.09 -7.68 9.61
N ALA A 271 9.62 -8.10 10.76
CA ALA A 271 10.94 -8.71 10.84
C ALA A 271 10.98 -10.13 10.26
N ALA A 272 12.17 -10.62 9.95
CA ALA A 272 12.38 -12.00 9.52
C ALA A 272 11.87 -13.03 10.53
N ASN A 273 11.57 -14.24 10.04
CA ASN A 273 11.04 -15.38 10.80
C ASN A 273 9.67 -15.13 11.44
N ALA A 274 8.88 -14.21 10.87
CA ALA A 274 7.49 -13.97 11.24
C ALA A 274 6.58 -14.11 10.04
N ASN A 275 5.42 -14.73 10.26
CA ASN A 275 4.30 -14.67 9.31
C ASN A 275 3.45 -13.46 9.67
N PHE A 276 2.94 -12.77 8.66
CA PHE A 276 2.10 -11.60 8.87
C PHE A 276 0.85 -11.62 7.99
N ASP A 277 -0.17 -10.98 8.53
CA ASP A 277 -1.48 -10.68 7.97
C ASP A 277 -1.95 -9.44 8.72
N PHE A 278 -1.83 -8.28 8.10
CA PHE A 278 -2.19 -7.01 8.72
C PHE A 278 -2.76 -6.01 7.71
N TRP A 279 -3.56 -5.11 8.25
CA TRP A 279 -4.24 -4.05 7.53
C TRP A 279 -3.81 -2.70 8.10
N VAL A 280 -3.72 -1.69 7.23
CA VAL A 280 -3.57 -0.28 7.60
C VAL A 280 -4.62 0.55 6.89
N ASP A 281 -5.11 1.57 7.58
CA ASP A 281 -6.15 2.48 7.10
C ASP A 281 -6.06 3.83 7.84
N GLU A 282 -6.75 4.85 7.35
CA GLU A 282 -6.90 6.17 7.96
C GLU A 282 -5.54 6.75 8.42
N ILE A 283 -4.67 7.01 7.44
CA ILE A 283 -3.27 7.36 7.66
C ILE A 283 -3.08 8.85 7.41
N GLY A 284 -2.52 9.57 8.37
CA GLY A 284 -2.26 10.99 8.19
C GLY A 284 -1.37 11.62 9.22
N PHE A 285 -1.05 12.88 9.00
CA PHE A 285 -0.26 13.68 9.92
C PHE A 285 -1.11 14.31 11.03
N PHE A 286 -0.49 14.56 12.19
CA PHE A 286 -1.08 15.33 13.30
C PHE A 286 -0.07 16.23 14.03
#